data_AF-A0A0E3QFY3-F1
#
_entry.id   AF-A0A0E3QFY3-F1
#
_cell.length_a   1.000
_cell.length_b   1.000
_cell.length_c   1.000
_cell.angle_alpha   90.00
_cell.angle_beta   90.00
_cell.angle_gamma   90.00
#
_symmetry.space_group_name_H-M   'P 1'
#
loop_
_entity.id
_entity.type
_entity.pdbx_description
1 polymer ?
#
loop_
_entity_poly.entity_id
_entity_poly.type
_entity_poly.pdbx_seq_one_letter_code
_entity_poly.pdbx_strand_id
1 'polypeptide(L)'
;MKSDARYLFYQTFVEYGGVKQKWVLLLSHKMKEKKEVTLRRKLEKELEKAEKSLKKLAGDDFFCEEDALKAAEKWIADFPSVLFEKVDLKTIKKREPGKRGRISKDEKLKTCYRIDGIIKVNDAFVLKEMEKMGLFILASNDIRLSPEEMLKYYKGQDKVEKGFRFLKSDTFSISKVYLKNKSRIEALTMIMVLCLMIYAIAEWKLRTKLEEENETVPDQKGKPTKKPTMRWIFFKFQGITELITQKKGKAKSEILNMEEIHWKILRLMGEEYENIYL
;
A
#
# COMPACT_ATOMS: atom_id res chain seq x y z
N MET A 1 -15.98 23.24 -14.84
CA MET A 1 -14.97 22.18 -14.56
C MET A 1 -15.52 21.29 -13.47
N LYS A 2 -15.66 19.98 -13.72
CA LYS A 2 -16.25 19.04 -12.74
C LYS A 2 -15.25 18.83 -11.60
N SER A 3 -15.58 19.35 -10.41
CA SER A 3 -14.97 18.93 -9.15
C SER A 3 -15.03 17.40 -9.09
N ASP A 4 -13.87 16.74 -8.93
CA ASP A 4 -13.83 15.29 -8.73
C ASP A 4 -14.45 15.02 -7.35
N ALA A 5 -15.74 14.66 -7.32
CA ALA A 5 -16.54 14.44 -6.10
C ALA A 5 -15.93 13.44 -5.09
N ARG A 6 -14.84 12.75 -5.47
CA ARG A 6 -14.06 11.85 -4.62
C ARG A 6 -13.08 12.56 -3.70
N TYR A 7 -12.83 13.85 -3.90
CA TYR A 7 -11.88 14.64 -3.13
C TYR A 7 -12.47 15.99 -2.73
N LEU A 8 -12.26 16.37 -1.47
CA LEU A 8 -12.41 17.74 -1.00
C LEU A 8 -11.03 18.35 -0.80
N PHE A 9 -10.88 19.64 -1.04
CA PHE A 9 -9.62 20.32 -0.85
C PHE A 9 -9.79 21.66 -0.16
N TYR A 10 -8.75 22.04 0.57
CA TYR A 10 -8.53 23.36 1.12
C TYR A 10 -7.12 23.80 0.70
N GLN A 11 -6.97 25.04 0.23
CA GLN A 11 -5.68 25.57 -0.21
C GLN A 11 -5.24 26.74 0.66
N THR A 12 -3.94 26.83 0.89
CA THR A 12 -3.30 27.96 1.57
C THR A 12 -1.95 28.26 0.93
N PHE A 13 -1.44 29.48 1.16
CA PHE A 13 -0.13 29.92 0.69
C PHE A 13 0.77 30.12 1.89
N VAL A 14 1.96 29.52 1.83
CA VAL A 14 2.95 29.55 2.91
C VAL A 14 4.26 30.01 2.32
N GLU A 15 5.01 30.82 3.06
CA GLU A 15 6.39 31.15 2.75
C GLU A 15 7.31 30.38 3.68
N TYR A 16 8.22 29.59 3.11
CA TYR A 16 9.17 28.78 3.86
C TYR A 16 10.55 28.84 3.20
N GLY A 17 11.57 29.20 3.97
CA GLY A 17 12.94 29.36 3.47
C GLY A 17 13.07 30.39 2.34
N GLY A 18 12.25 31.45 2.35
CA GLY A 18 12.21 32.48 1.30
C GLY A 18 11.54 32.04 -0.01
N VAL A 19 10.92 30.85 -0.04
CA VAL A 19 10.20 30.34 -1.20
C VAL A 19 8.70 30.35 -0.90
N LYS A 20 7.93 31.04 -1.76
CA LYS A 20 6.47 30.98 -1.73
C LYS A 20 5.99 29.62 -2.22
N GLN A 21 5.10 29.00 -1.47
CA GLN A 21 4.57 27.67 -1.74
C GLN A 21 3.05 27.68 -1.64
N LYS A 22 2.40 26.90 -2.51
CA LYS A 22 0.99 26.55 -2.39
C LYS A 22 0.88 25.20 -1.70
N TRP A 23 0.13 25.15 -0.60
CA TRP A 23 -0.17 23.94 0.14
C TRP A 23 -1.65 23.62 -0.03
N VAL A 24 -1.94 22.38 -0.41
CA VAL A 24 -3.30 21.88 -0.63
C VAL A 24 -3.53 20.70 0.30
N LEU A 25 -4.41 20.89 1.28
CA LEU A 25 -4.93 19.82 2.12
C LEU A 25 -6.05 19.12 1.36
N LEU A 26 -5.92 17.80 1.17
CA LEU A 26 -6.87 16.98 0.43
C LEU A 26 -7.49 15.93 1.35
N LEU A 27 -8.81 15.80 1.29
CA LEU A 27 -9.55 14.70 1.89
C LEU A 27 -9.96 13.70 0.80
N SER A 28 -9.48 12.46 0.91
CA SER A 28 -9.92 11.36 0.05
C SER A 28 -10.94 10.48 0.77
N HIS A 29 -12.18 10.47 0.28
CA HIS A 29 -13.25 9.62 0.84
C HIS A 29 -12.86 8.13 0.81
N LYS A 30 -12.33 7.65 -0.32
CA LYS A 30 -11.88 6.26 -0.47
C LYS A 30 -10.73 5.89 0.47
N MET A 31 -9.81 6.82 0.75
CA MET A 31 -8.74 6.57 1.71
C MET A 31 -9.26 6.57 3.14
N LYS A 32 -10.22 7.45 3.45
CA LYS A 32 -10.89 7.51 4.75
C LYS A 32 -11.58 6.18 5.07
N GLU A 33 -12.43 5.68 4.17
CA GLU A 33 -13.12 4.38 4.31
C GLU A 33 -12.13 3.23 4.58
N LYS A 34 -11.04 3.13 3.81
CA LYS A 34 -10.04 2.07 4.01
C LYS A 34 -9.33 2.18 5.35
N LYS A 35 -8.96 3.40 5.75
CA LYS A 35 -8.29 3.65 7.04
C LYS A 35 -9.23 3.37 8.21
N GLU A 36 -10.51 3.66 8.07
CA GLU A 36 -11.53 3.39 9.08
C GLU A 36 -11.67 1.88 9.33
N VAL A 37 -11.77 1.07 8.28
CA VAL A 37 -11.79 -0.41 8.42
C VAL A 37 -10.53 -0.93 9.11
N THR A 38 -9.37 -0.34 8.78
CA THR A 38 -8.09 -0.72 9.38
C THR A 38 -8.03 -0.32 10.86
N LEU A 39 -8.52 0.88 11.21
CA LEU A 39 -8.59 1.34 12.60
C LEU A 39 -9.50 0.44 13.42
N ARG A 40 -10.70 0.12 12.94
CA ARG A 40 -11.63 -0.77 13.66
C ARG A 40 -10.97 -2.11 14.00
N ARG A 41 -10.32 -2.75 13.02
CA ARG A 41 -9.57 -3.99 13.24
C ARG A 41 -8.40 -3.84 14.22
N LYS A 42 -7.76 -2.67 14.25
CA LYS A 42 -6.68 -2.38 15.21
C LYS A 42 -7.25 -2.22 16.63
N LEU A 43 -8.35 -1.48 16.78
CA LEU A 43 -9.03 -1.26 18.06
C LEU A 43 -9.58 -2.56 18.64
N GLU A 44 -10.17 -3.43 17.82
CA GLU A 44 -10.61 -4.77 18.25
C GLU A 44 -9.45 -5.57 18.86
N LYS A 45 -8.29 -5.60 18.18
CA LYS A 45 -7.09 -6.29 18.68
C LYS A 45 -6.50 -5.64 19.93
N GLU A 46 -6.57 -4.32 20.05
CA GLU A 46 -6.13 -3.61 21.26
C GLU A 46 -7.06 -3.88 22.44
N LEU A 47 -8.38 -3.91 22.20
CA LEU A 47 -9.37 -4.26 23.22
C LEU A 47 -9.16 -5.69 23.71
N GLU A 48 -9.00 -6.67 22.82
CA GLU A 48 -8.70 -8.06 23.23
C GLU A 48 -7.41 -8.18 24.07
N LYS A 49 -6.39 -7.39 23.73
CA LYS A 49 -5.13 -7.35 24.50
C LYS A 49 -5.33 -6.68 25.85
N ALA A 50 -6.09 -5.59 25.89
CA ALA A 50 -6.45 -4.88 27.11
C ALA A 50 -7.27 -5.80 28.02
N GLU A 51 -8.28 -6.51 27.54
CA GLU A 51 -9.05 -7.48 28.32
C GLU A 51 -8.16 -8.58 28.93
N LYS A 52 -7.22 -9.12 28.15
CA LYS A 52 -6.26 -10.13 28.64
C LYS A 52 -5.32 -9.56 29.70
N SER A 53 -4.89 -8.31 29.56
CA SER A 53 -4.04 -7.62 30.52
C SER A 53 -4.81 -7.28 31.80
N LEU A 54 -6.05 -6.79 31.68
CA LEU A 54 -6.94 -6.50 32.79
C LEU A 54 -7.27 -7.76 33.60
N LYS A 55 -7.46 -8.91 32.96
CA LYS A 55 -7.64 -10.20 33.65
C LYS A 55 -6.43 -10.59 34.52
N LYS A 56 -5.21 -10.20 34.13
CA LYS A 56 -4.01 -10.42 34.95
C LYS A 56 -4.00 -9.47 36.14
N LEU A 57 -4.25 -8.18 35.90
CA LEU A 57 -4.33 -7.16 36.95
C LEU A 57 -5.45 -7.45 37.97
N ALA A 58 -6.60 -7.94 37.51
CA ALA A 58 -7.71 -8.37 38.35
C ALA A 58 -7.39 -9.63 39.18
N GLY A 59 -6.35 -10.36 38.81
CA GLY A 59 -5.83 -11.52 39.56
C GLY A 59 -4.90 -11.13 40.71
N ASP A 60 -4.30 -9.95 40.66
CA ASP A 60 -3.34 -9.45 41.63
C ASP A 60 -4.04 -9.04 42.94
N ASP A 61 -3.40 -9.33 44.07
CA ASP A 61 -3.89 -8.97 45.39
C ASP A 61 -3.22 -7.68 45.86
N PHE A 62 -4.01 -6.65 46.14
CA PHE A 62 -3.53 -5.39 46.73
C PHE A 62 -3.82 -5.36 48.23
N PHE A 63 -2.92 -4.77 49.01
CA PHE A 63 -3.08 -4.67 50.47
C PHE A 63 -3.88 -3.44 50.91
N CYS A 64 -4.08 -2.48 50.00
CA CYS A 64 -4.81 -1.24 50.21
C CYS A 64 -5.72 -0.93 49.00
N GLU A 65 -6.86 -0.30 49.24
CA GLU A 65 -7.78 0.18 48.19
C GLU A 65 -7.10 1.21 47.28
N GLU A 66 -6.33 2.13 47.87
CA GLU A 66 -5.62 3.16 47.13
C GLU A 66 -4.57 2.57 46.18
N ASP A 67 -3.90 1.49 46.57
CA ASP A 67 -2.91 0.82 45.73
C ASP A 67 -3.56 0.14 44.54
N ALA A 68 -4.74 -0.46 44.74
CA ALA A 68 -5.54 -1.04 43.67
C ALA A 68 -6.03 0.04 42.68
N LEU A 69 -6.50 1.18 43.17
CA LEU A 69 -6.92 2.29 42.30
C LEU A 69 -5.74 2.89 41.53
N LYS A 70 -4.59 3.12 42.17
CA LYS A 70 -3.37 3.60 41.50
C LYS A 70 -2.88 2.62 40.42
N ALA A 71 -3.01 1.32 40.67
CA ALA A 71 -2.66 0.31 39.68
C ALA A 71 -3.62 0.35 38.47
N ALA A 72 -4.92 0.55 38.69
CA ALA A 72 -5.90 0.75 37.62
C ALA A 72 -5.63 2.03 36.80
N GLU A 73 -5.28 3.14 37.47
CA GLU A 73 -4.92 4.41 36.80
C GLU A 73 -3.65 4.29 35.95
N LYS A 74 -2.62 3.62 36.46
CA LYS A 74 -1.41 3.34 35.68
C LYS A 74 -1.71 2.44 34.49
N TRP A 75 -2.54 1.42 34.71
CA TRP A 75 -2.91 0.50 33.65
C TRP A 75 -3.69 1.19 32.53
N ILE A 76 -4.65 2.07 32.83
CA ILE A 76 -5.40 2.75 31.77
C ILE A 76 -4.54 3.74 30.97
N ALA A 77 -3.51 4.32 31.59
CA ALA A 77 -2.55 5.16 30.89
C ALA A 77 -1.75 4.39 29.80
N ASP A 78 -1.54 3.09 29.99
CA ASP A 78 -0.89 2.22 29.00
C ASP A 78 -1.81 1.87 27.81
N PHE A 79 -3.13 2.11 27.93
CA PHE A 79 -4.14 1.82 26.89
C PHE A 79 -4.97 3.06 26.52
N PRO A 80 -4.42 4.05 25.78
CA PRO A 80 -5.12 5.29 25.44
C PRO A 80 -6.42 5.12 24.62
N SER A 81 -6.54 4.01 23.88
CA SER A 81 -7.70 3.68 23.06
C SER A 81 -8.86 3.05 23.85
N VAL A 82 -8.68 2.82 25.14
CA VAL A 82 -9.61 2.15 26.04
C VAL A 82 -9.95 3.08 27.21
N LEU A 83 -11.16 2.94 27.76
CA LEU A 83 -11.57 3.60 28.98
C LEU A 83 -12.31 2.61 29.89
N PHE A 84 -12.25 2.84 31.19
CA PHE A 84 -13.07 2.08 32.13
C PHE A 84 -14.51 2.54 32.06
N GLU A 85 -15.41 1.63 31.69
CA GLU A 85 -16.84 1.84 31.84
C GLU A 85 -17.27 1.72 33.30
N LYS A 86 -16.63 0.79 34.03
CA LYS A 86 -16.82 0.61 35.47
C LYS A 86 -15.52 0.11 36.09
N VAL A 87 -15.21 0.59 37.30
CA VAL A 87 -14.15 0.05 38.15
C VAL A 87 -14.72 -0.15 39.55
N ASP A 88 -14.81 -1.40 39.97
CA ASP A 88 -15.16 -1.78 41.33
C ASP A 88 -13.97 -2.46 42.02
N LEU A 89 -14.00 -2.48 43.36
CA LEU A 89 -13.04 -3.22 44.18
C LEU A 89 -13.73 -4.40 44.86
N LYS A 90 -13.22 -5.61 44.65
CA LYS A 90 -13.63 -6.82 45.37
C LYS A 90 -12.73 -7.02 46.58
N THR A 91 -13.35 -7.02 47.76
CA THR A 91 -12.67 -7.32 49.02
C THR A 91 -12.60 -8.84 49.22
N ILE A 92 -11.39 -9.37 49.44
CA ILE A 92 -11.14 -10.79 49.65
C ILE A 92 -10.35 -10.98 50.94
N LYS A 93 -10.78 -11.91 51.79
CA LYS A 93 -10.04 -12.29 52.99
C LYS A 93 -9.15 -13.49 52.70
N LYS A 94 -7.83 -13.34 52.81
CA LYS A 94 -6.86 -14.42 52.60
C LYS A 94 -6.06 -14.72 53.87
N ARG A 95 -5.61 -15.97 53.99
CA ARG A 95 -4.69 -16.40 55.05
C ARG A 95 -3.26 -15.97 54.72
N GLU A 96 -2.42 -15.87 55.75
CA GLU A 96 -0.99 -15.62 55.55
C GLU A 96 -0.32 -16.79 54.81
N PRO A 97 0.64 -16.49 53.90
CA PRO A 97 1.37 -17.51 53.16
C PRO A 97 2.19 -18.39 54.13
N GLY A 98 1.94 -19.72 54.12
CA GLY A 98 2.72 -20.70 54.90
C GLY A 98 1.92 -21.79 55.63
N LYS A 99 0.59 -21.70 55.74
CA LYS A 99 -0.25 -22.71 56.44
C LYS A 99 -1.13 -23.52 55.47
N ARG A 100 -1.06 -24.86 55.53
CA ARG A 100 -1.91 -25.81 54.77
C ARG A 100 -2.97 -26.44 55.69
N GLY A 101 -4.25 -26.46 55.28
CA GLY A 101 -5.36 -27.10 56.01
C GLY A 101 -6.69 -26.32 55.98
N ARG A 102 -7.77 -26.83 56.59
CA ARG A 102 -9.10 -26.19 56.70
C ARG A 102 -9.05 -24.94 57.63
N ILE A 103 -9.88 -23.92 57.39
CA ILE A 103 -9.85 -22.63 58.13
C ILE A 103 -10.37 -22.89 59.56
N SER A 104 -9.58 -22.55 60.59
CA SER A 104 -10.03 -22.57 61.99
C SER A 104 -10.82 -21.30 62.31
N LYS A 105 -11.80 -21.36 63.22
CA LYS A 105 -12.72 -20.25 63.54
C LYS A 105 -12.03 -18.98 64.08
N ASP A 106 -10.80 -19.06 64.58
CA ASP A 106 -10.05 -17.96 65.23
C ASP A 106 -8.80 -17.47 64.47
N GLU A 107 -8.68 -17.76 63.17
CA GLU A 107 -7.48 -17.39 62.39
C GLU A 107 -7.55 -15.93 61.86
N LYS A 108 -6.54 -15.10 62.15
CA LYS A 108 -6.45 -13.72 61.62
C LYS A 108 -6.27 -13.74 60.09
N LEU A 109 -7.30 -13.31 59.37
CA LEU A 109 -7.29 -13.17 57.91
C LEU A 109 -6.82 -11.77 57.51
N LYS A 110 -5.95 -11.65 56.50
CA LYS A 110 -5.63 -10.36 55.87
C LYS A 110 -6.67 -10.02 54.82
N THR A 111 -7.17 -8.78 54.87
CA THR A 111 -8.04 -8.22 53.83
C THR A 111 -7.17 -7.79 52.66
N CYS A 112 -7.45 -8.32 51.48
CA CYS A 112 -6.85 -7.94 50.22
C CYS A 112 -7.95 -7.38 49.29
N TYR A 113 -7.55 -6.54 48.35
CA TYR A 113 -8.42 -5.91 47.36
C TYR A 113 -8.04 -6.37 45.97
N ARG A 114 -9.04 -6.62 45.13
CA ARG A 114 -8.86 -6.92 43.70
C ARG A 114 -9.68 -5.98 42.85
N ILE A 115 -9.14 -5.63 41.71
CA ILE A 115 -9.82 -4.76 40.74
C ILE A 115 -10.83 -5.60 39.94
N ASP A 116 -12.06 -5.11 39.82
CA ASP A 116 -13.09 -5.65 38.94
C ASP A 116 -13.51 -4.53 37.98
N GLY A 117 -12.90 -4.52 36.79
CA GLY A 117 -13.09 -3.47 35.80
C GLY A 117 -13.84 -3.98 34.57
N ILE A 118 -14.77 -3.18 34.04
CA ILE A 118 -15.33 -3.32 32.70
C ILE A 118 -14.72 -2.22 31.84
N ILE A 119 -14.14 -2.59 30.72
CA ILE A 119 -13.50 -1.67 29.78
C ILE A 119 -14.28 -1.57 28.49
N LYS A 120 -14.25 -0.40 27.88
CA LYS A 120 -14.80 -0.15 26.55
C LYS A 120 -13.84 0.70 25.71
N VAL A 121 -14.10 0.75 24.41
CA VAL A 121 -13.34 1.61 23.50
C VAL A 121 -13.59 3.09 23.84
N ASN A 122 -12.55 3.90 23.73
CA ASN A 122 -12.64 5.34 23.95
C ASN A 122 -13.14 6.07 22.70
N ASP A 123 -14.44 6.37 22.65
CA ASP A 123 -15.07 7.05 21.51
C ASP A 123 -14.40 8.38 21.15
N ALA A 124 -13.94 9.15 22.14
CA ALA A 124 -13.26 10.42 21.90
C ALA A 124 -11.90 10.21 21.20
N PHE A 125 -11.17 9.15 21.58
CA PHE A 125 -9.94 8.75 20.89
C PHE A 125 -10.23 8.34 19.45
N VAL A 126 -11.29 7.54 19.23
CA VAL A 126 -11.70 7.08 17.90
C VAL A 126 -12.08 8.26 17.00
N LEU A 127 -12.88 9.20 17.50
CA LEU A 127 -13.29 10.39 16.75
C LEU A 127 -12.08 11.23 16.33
N LYS A 128 -11.15 11.48 17.25
CA LYS A 128 -9.93 12.25 16.97
C LYS A 128 -9.04 11.59 15.91
N GLU A 129 -8.94 10.26 15.92
CA GLU A 129 -8.22 9.52 14.90
C GLU A 129 -8.97 9.56 13.55
N MET A 130 -10.30 9.44 13.57
CA MET A 130 -11.16 9.50 12.37
C MET A 130 -11.12 10.86 11.66
N GLU A 131 -11.01 11.96 12.39
CA GLU A 131 -10.89 13.31 11.82
C GLU A 131 -9.68 13.47 10.91
N LYS A 132 -8.58 12.80 11.25
CA LYS A 132 -7.32 12.84 10.47
C LYS A 132 -7.32 11.86 9.30
N MET A 133 -8.31 10.96 9.20
CA MET A 133 -8.31 9.92 8.19
C MET A 133 -8.63 10.44 6.80
N GLY A 134 -7.85 9.96 5.84
CA GLY A 134 -7.99 10.34 4.45
C GLY A 134 -7.48 11.75 4.13
N LEU A 135 -7.00 12.49 5.13
CA LEU A 135 -6.30 13.76 4.93
C LEU A 135 -4.85 13.53 4.52
N PHE A 136 -4.38 14.29 3.54
CA PHE A 136 -2.99 14.38 3.14
C PHE A 136 -2.72 15.76 2.51
N ILE A 137 -1.46 16.20 2.54
CA ILE A 137 -1.06 17.52 2.03
C ILE A 137 -0.22 17.36 0.77
N LEU A 138 -0.48 18.19 -0.23
CA LEU A 138 0.41 18.40 -1.37
C LEU A 138 0.96 19.83 -1.30
N ALA A 139 2.28 19.97 -1.43
CA ALA A 139 2.95 21.26 -1.45
C ALA A 139 3.70 21.43 -2.79
N SER A 140 3.65 22.62 -3.36
CA SER A 140 4.36 22.99 -4.58
C SER A 140 4.89 24.42 -4.48
N ASN A 141 6.10 24.64 -4.99
CA ASN A 141 6.64 25.99 -5.22
C ASN A 141 6.07 26.65 -6.49
N ASP A 142 5.42 25.88 -7.37
CA ASP A 142 4.63 26.45 -8.47
C ASP A 142 3.24 26.84 -7.96
N ILE A 143 3.10 28.11 -7.59
CA ILE A 143 1.88 28.70 -7.05
C ILE A 143 0.75 28.85 -8.07
N ARG A 144 1.01 28.64 -9.37
CA ARG A 144 0.01 28.80 -10.44
C ARG A 144 -0.89 27.58 -10.58
N LEU A 145 -0.40 26.40 -10.17
CA LEU A 145 -1.12 25.14 -10.30
C LEU A 145 -2.43 25.13 -9.51
N SER A 146 -3.51 24.67 -10.12
CA SER A 146 -4.76 24.43 -9.40
C SER A 146 -4.62 23.21 -8.46
N PRO A 147 -5.42 23.13 -7.37
CA PRO A 147 -5.49 21.93 -6.53
C PRO A 147 -5.72 20.63 -7.32
N GLU A 148 -6.55 20.68 -8.36
CA GLU A 148 -6.84 19.55 -9.24
C GLU A 148 -5.64 19.15 -10.09
N GLU A 149 -4.88 20.12 -10.61
CA GLU A 149 -3.65 19.87 -11.36
C GLU A 149 -2.58 19.26 -10.46
N MET A 150 -2.39 19.80 -9.25
CA MET A 150 -1.49 19.22 -8.25
C MET A 150 -1.86 17.77 -7.93
N LEU A 151 -3.15 17.50 -7.70
CA LEU A 151 -3.63 16.14 -7.46
C LEU A 151 -3.42 15.21 -8.68
N LYS A 152 -3.64 15.72 -9.89
CA LYS A 152 -3.43 14.99 -11.15
C LYS A 152 -1.96 14.60 -11.31
N TYR A 153 -1.03 15.53 -11.08
CA TYR A 153 0.41 15.27 -11.16
C TYR A 153 0.87 14.28 -10.09
N TYR A 154 0.43 14.47 -8.84
CA TYR A 154 0.70 13.53 -7.76
C TYR A 154 0.23 12.10 -8.11
N LYS A 155 -1.00 11.94 -8.62
CA LYS A 155 -1.49 10.63 -9.09
C LYS A 155 -0.72 10.09 -10.30
N GLY A 156 -0.09 10.96 -11.10
CA GLY A 156 0.78 10.57 -12.20
C GLY A 156 2.07 9.90 -11.75
N GLN A 157 2.56 10.19 -10.54
CA GLN A 157 3.81 9.64 -10.00
C GLN A 157 3.77 8.11 -9.84
N ASP A 158 2.60 7.53 -9.52
CA ASP A 158 2.40 6.08 -9.42
C ASP A 158 2.72 5.34 -10.74
N LYS A 159 2.64 6.02 -11.90
CA LYS A 159 3.07 5.42 -13.19
C LYS A 159 4.58 5.11 -13.19
N VAL A 160 5.38 5.98 -12.59
CA VAL A 160 6.84 5.80 -12.50
C VAL A 160 7.15 4.60 -11.59
N GLU A 161 6.50 4.52 -10.43
CA GLU A 161 6.69 3.39 -9.49
C GLU A 161 6.27 2.05 -10.10
N LYS A 162 5.16 2.03 -10.85
CA LYS A 162 4.74 0.86 -11.63
C LYS A 162 5.76 0.48 -12.70
N GLY A 163 6.42 1.47 -13.32
CA GLY A 163 7.55 1.25 -14.21
C GLY A 163 8.68 0.49 -13.52
N PHE A 164 9.08 0.88 -12.31
CA PHE A 164 10.13 0.16 -11.55
C PHE A 164 9.75 -1.27 -11.15
N ARG A 165 8.46 -1.61 -11.09
CA ARG A 165 8.02 -3.01 -10.91
C ARG A 165 8.51 -3.92 -12.03
N PHE A 166 8.66 -3.39 -13.24
CA PHE A 166 9.24 -4.11 -14.38
C PHE A 166 10.64 -4.64 -14.06
N LEU A 167 11.51 -3.81 -13.49
CA LEU A 167 12.88 -4.18 -13.12
C LEU A 167 12.92 -5.24 -12.02
N LYS A 168 11.92 -5.24 -11.14
CA LYS A 168 11.79 -6.21 -10.04
C LYS A 168 11.07 -7.49 -10.46
N SER A 169 10.43 -7.52 -11.63
CA SER A 169 9.65 -8.66 -12.08
C SER A 169 10.56 -9.73 -12.68
N ASP A 170 10.19 -11.00 -12.47
CA ASP A 170 10.94 -12.14 -13.02
C ASP A 170 10.86 -12.26 -14.56
N THR A 171 10.19 -11.31 -15.22
CA THR A 171 9.98 -11.30 -16.67
C THR A 171 11.29 -11.28 -17.46
N PHE A 172 12.33 -10.65 -16.95
CA PHE A 172 13.64 -10.62 -17.61
C PHE A 172 14.63 -11.65 -17.06
N SER A 173 14.18 -12.53 -16.15
CA SER A 173 15.05 -13.52 -15.50
C SER A 173 16.32 -12.91 -14.91
N ILE A 174 16.29 -11.64 -14.50
CA ILE A 174 17.44 -10.93 -13.91
C ILE A 174 17.89 -11.61 -12.62
N SER A 175 16.93 -12.15 -11.87
CA SER A 175 17.13 -13.03 -10.72
C SER A 175 18.03 -14.23 -11.02
N LYS A 176 18.12 -14.66 -12.28
CA LYS A 176 18.93 -15.79 -12.75
C LYS A 176 20.32 -15.37 -13.24
N VAL A 177 20.58 -14.07 -13.37
CA VAL A 177 21.89 -13.54 -13.76
C VAL A 177 22.73 -13.26 -12.51
N TYR A 178 23.60 -14.21 -12.17
CA TYR A 178 24.50 -14.08 -11.03
C TYR A 178 25.69 -13.16 -11.36
N LEU A 179 25.62 -11.91 -10.92
CA LEU A 179 26.72 -10.95 -11.04
C LEU A 179 27.46 -10.82 -9.71
N LYS A 180 28.76 -11.15 -9.70
CA LYS A 180 29.62 -11.04 -8.50
C LYS A 180 30.24 -9.66 -8.31
N ASN A 181 30.50 -8.94 -9.41
CA ASN A 181 31.20 -7.66 -9.37
C ASN A 181 30.23 -6.48 -9.35
N LYS A 182 30.45 -5.52 -8.45
CA LYS A 182 29.62 -4.31 -8.30
C LYS A 182 29.45 -3.54 -9.61
N SER A 183 30.53 -3.32 -10.36
CA SER A 183 30.48 -2.59 -11.64
C SER A 183 29.61 -3.28 -12.69
N ARG A 184 29.54 -4.62 -12.69
CA ARG A 184 28.66 -5.36 -13.61
C ARG A 184 27.19 -5.20 -13.21
N ILE A 185 26.90 -5.16 -11.91
CA ILE A 185 25.54 -4.92 -11.39
C ILE A 185 25.07 -3.51 -11.80
N GLU A 186 25.93 -2.50 -11.65
CA GLU A 186 25.65 -1.12 -12.06
C GLU A 186 25.37 -1.03 -13.56
N ALA A 187 26.24 -1.63 -14.39
CA ALA A 187 26.06 -1.65 -15.84
C ALA A 187 24.76 -2.36 -16.28
N LEU A 188 24.45 -3.53 -15.72
CA LEU A 188 23.21 -4.24 -16.01
C LEU A 188 21.99 -3.40 -15.59
N THR A 189 22.05 -2.77 -14.41
CA THR A 189 20.97 -1.90 -13.93
C THR A 189 20.72 -0.74 -14.88
N MET A 190 21.79 -0.09 -15.37
CA MET A 190 21.68 0.98 -16.37
C MET A 190 21.01 0.50 -17.66
N ILE A 191 21.45 -0.63 -18.21
CA ILE A 191 20.85 -1.23 -19.41
C ILE A 191 19.37 -1.52 -19.18
N MET A 192 19.00 -2.08 -18.03
CA MET A 192 17.60 -2.38 -17.73
C MET A 192 16.73 -1.12 -17.62
N VAL A 193 17.26 -0.03 -17.05
CA VAL A 193 16.55 1.26 -17.01
C VAL A 193 16.37 1.84 -18.42
N LEU A 194 17.37 1.71 -19.29
CA LEU A 194 17.25 2.10 -20.70
C LEU A 194 16.22 1.25 -21.44
N CYS A 195 16.19 -0.07 -21.22
CA CYS A 195 15.15 -0.94 -21.76
C CYS A 195 13.76 -0.50 -21.27
N LEU A 196 13.60 -0.19 -19.98
CA LEU A 196 12.33 0.31 -19.43
C LEU A 196 11.89 1.60 -20.13
N MET A 197 12.82 2.51 -20.43
CA MET A 197 12.53 3.73 -21.20
C MET A 197 12.02 3.40 -22.61
N ILE A 198 12.69 2.49 -23.33
CA ILE A 198 12.25 2.05 -24.67
C ILE A 198 10.86 1.44 -24.61
N TYR A 199 10.58 0.58 -23.62
CA TYR A 199 9.26 -0.01 -23.42
C TYR A 199 8.19 1.05 -23.17
N ALA A 200 8.49 2.07 -22.35
CA ALA A 200 7.56 3.15 -22.07
C ALA A 200 7.24 3.99 -23.30
N ILE A 201 8.26 4.30 -24.13
CA ILE A 201 8.09 5.03 -25.39
C ILE A 201 7.27 4.22 -26.39
N ALA A 202 7.60 2.93 -26.58
CA ALA A 202 6.86 2.04 -27.48
C ALA A 202 5.40 1.85 -27.02
N GLU A 203 5.17 1.66 -25.72
CA GLU A 203 3.84 1.57 -25.14
C GLU A 203 3.03 2.85 -25.36
N TRP A 204 3.66 4.01 -25.16
CA TRP A 204 3.02 5.30 -25.42
C TRP A 204 2.67 5.46 -26.90
N LYS A 205 3.62 5.16 -27.81
CA LYS A 205 3.42 5.26 -29.25
C LYS A 205 2.25 4.38 -29.73
N LEU A 206 2.24 3.10 -29.35
CA LEU A 206 1.19 2.16 -29.73
C LEU A 206 -0.17 2.59 -29.16
N ARG A 207 -0.24 3.00 -27.90
CA ARG A 207 -1.50 3.43 -27.28
C ARG A 207 -2.07 4.69 -27.90
N THR A 208 -1.21 5.64 -28.26
CA THR A 208 -1.61 6.86 -28.96
C THR A 208 -2.22 6.51 -30.31
N LYS A 209 -1.56 5.64 -31.08
CA LYS A 209 -2.07 5.17 -32.39
C LYS A 209 -3.38 4.40 -32.30
N LEU A 210 -3.51 3.49 -31.32
CA LEU A 210 -4.76 2.78 -31.06
C LEU A 210 -5.92 3.71 -30.71
N GLU A 211 -5.64 4.82 -30.00
CA GLU A 211 -6.68 5.80 -29.69
C GLU A 211 -7.06 6.64 -30.91
N GLU A 212 -6.07 7.12 -31.67
CA GLU A 212 -6.24 7.90 -32.90
C GLU A 212 -7.05 7.15 -33.96
N GLU A 213 -6.72 5.89 -34.20
CA GLU A 213 -7.36 5.04 -35.23
C GLU A 213 -8.58 4.29 -34.69
N ASN A 214 -8.94 4.50 -33.41
CA ASN A 214 -10.02 3.80 -32.72
C ASN A 214 -9.92 2.26 -32.79
N GLU A 215 -8.70 1.76 -32.84
CA GLU A 215 -8.37 0.34 -32.98
C GLU A 215 -8.13 -0.34 -31.63
N THR A 216 -8.21 -1.67 -31.60
CA THR A 216 -7.91 -2.45 -30.39
C THR A 216 -7.04 -3.67 -30.68
N VAL A 217 -6.33 -4.11 -29.64
CA VAL A 217 -5.59 -5.37 -29.60
C VAL A 217 -6.11 -6.23 -28.43
N PRO A 218 -6.00 -7.57 -28.50
CA PRO A 218 -6.43 -8.43 -27.41
C PRO A 218 -5.52 -8.27 -26.18
N ASP A 219 -6.10 -8.22 -24.99
CA ASP A 219 -5.39 -8.27 -23.72
C ASP A 219 -5.01 -9.72 -23.33
N GLN A 220 -4.43 -9.91 -22.14
CA GLN A 220 -4.04 -11.24 -21.62
C GLN A 220 -5.21 -12.23 -21.49
N LYS A 221 -6.45 -11.73 -21.45
CA LYS A 221 -7.69 -12.52 -21.38
C LYS A 221 -8.41 -12.58 -22.73
N GLY A 222 -7.78 -12.09 -23.81
CA GLY A 222 -8.36 -12.02 -25.15
C GLY A 222 -9.37 -10.89 -25.36
N LYS A 223 -9.57 -9.99 -24.40
CA LYS A 223 -10.53 -8.88 -24.52
C LYS A 223 -9.91 -7.71 -25.29
N PRO A 224 -10.68 -7.03 -26.15
CA PRO A 224 -10.18 -5.88 -26.89
C PRO A 224 -9.80 -4.74 -25.93
N THR A 225 -8.59 -4.19 -26.11
CA THR A 225 -8.09 -3.06 -25.34
C THR A 225 -7.34 -2.06 -26.21
N LYS A 226 -7.53 -0.77 -25.91
CA LYS A 226 -6.71 0.34 -26.44
C LYS A 226 -5.46 0.61 -25.61
N LYS A 227 -5.34 -0.05 -24.45
CA LYS A 227 -4.28 0.21 -23.46
C LYS A 227 -3.43 -1.03 -23.21
N PRO A 228 -2.89 -1.71 -24.24
CA PRO A 228 -2.00 -2.85 -24.03
C PRO A 228 -0.73 -2.41 -23.32
N THR A 229 -0.04 -3.35 -22.68
CA THR A 229 1.34 -3.10 -22.20
C THR A 229 2.33 -3.58 -23.23
N MET A 230 3.45 -2.88 -23.42
CA MET A 230 4.42 -3.31 -24.43
C MET A 230 5.03 -4.68 -24.12
N ARG A 231 5.11 -5.04 -22.84
CA ARG A 231 5.44 -6.39 -22.39
C ARG A 231 4.51 -7.46 -22.98
N TRP A 232 3.20 -7.22 -22.96
CA TRP A 232 2.23 -8.17 -23.52
C TRP A 232 2.34 -8.28 -25.04
N ILE A 233 2.58 -7.14 -25.70
CA ILE A 233 2.81 -7.13 -27.14
C ILE A 233 4.05 -7.93 -27.50
N PHE A 234 5.19 -7.71 -26.85
CA PHE A 234 6.39 -8.52 -27.12
C PHE A 234 6.21 -10.00 -26.79
N PHE A 235 5.41 -10.34 -25.77
CA PHE A 235 5.05 -11.73 -25.51
C PHE A 235 4.29 -12.36 -26.68
N LYS A 236 3.41 -11.62 -27.37
CA LYS A 236 2.72 -12.12 -28.57
C LYS A 236 3.66 -12.38 -29.73
N PHE A 237 4.71 -11.58 -29.87
CA PHE A 237 5.73 -11.78 -30.90
C PHE A 237 6.71 -12.92 -30.58
N GLN A 238 6.61 -13.58 -29.40
CA GLN A 238 7.42 -14.76 -29.11
C GLN A 238 7.05 -15.92 -30.03
N GLY A 239 8.07 -16.55 -30.63
CA GLY A 239 7.88 -17.70 -31.53
C GLY A 239 7.85 -17.33 -33.02
N ILE A 240 7.84 -16.04 -33.37
CA ILE A 240 8.15 -15.59 -34.73
C ILE A 240 9.61 -15.94 -35.01
N THR A 241 9.84 -16.71 -36.07
CA THR A 241 11.16 -17.27 -36.37
C THR A 241 11.52 -16.98 -37.82
N GLU A 242 12.75 -16.51 -38.07
CA GLU A 242 13.28 -16.35 -39.42
C GLU A 242 13.91 -17.67 -39.89
N LEU A 243 13.40 -18.22 -40.99
CA LEU A 243 13.95 -19.40 -41.66
C LEU A 243 14.79 -18.97 -42.86
N ILE A 244 16.10 -19.15 -42.75
CA ILE A 244 17.03 -18.91 -43.87
C ILE A 244 17.29 -20.24 -44.57
N THR A 245 16.83 -20.37 -45.82
CA THR A 245 17.13 -21.52 -46.67
C THR A 245 18.14 -21.16 -47.75
N GLN A 246 19.14 -22.01 -47.95
CA GLN A 246 20.09 -21.85 -49.05
C GLN A 246 19.82 -22.89 -50.14
N LYS A 247 19.47 -22.43 -51.35
CA LYS A 247 19.35 -23.28 -52.54
C LYS A 247 20.16 -22.67 -53.68
N LYS A 248 21.05 -23.48 -54.28
CA LYS A 248 21.92 -23.08 -55.41
C LYS A 248 22.70 -21.77 -55.17
N GLY A 249 23.23 -21.58 -53.95
CA GLY A 249 24.03 -20.40 -53.60
C GLY A 249 23.24 -19.11 -53.33
N LYS A 250 21.91 -19.13 -53.45
CA LYS A 250 21.05 -18.02 -53.03
C LYS A 250 20.43 -18.32 -51.66
N ALA A 251 20.64 -17.42 -50.71
CA ALA A 251 19.93 -17.43 -49.43
C ALA A 251 18.55 -16.79 -49.63
N LYS A 252 17.50 -17.48 -49.18
CA LYS A 252 16.14 -16.96 -49.14
C LYS A 252 15.69 -16.99 -47.68
N SER A 253 15.31 -15.83 -47.16
CA SER A 253 14.73 -15.70 -45.83
C SER A 253 13.21 -15.74 -45.92
N GLU A 254 12.57 -16.37 -44.94
CA GLU A 254 11.13 -16.42 -44.76
C GLU A 254 10.79 -16.34 -43.27
N ILE A 255 9.80 -15.52 -42.91
CA ILE A 255 9.37 -15.37 -41.52
C ILE A 255 8.21 -16.32 -41.23
N LEU A 256 8.39 -17.19 -40.24
CA LEU A 256 7.42 -18.19 -39.80
C LEU A 256 6.62 -17.68 -38.58
N ASN A 257 5.43 -18.27 -38.40
CA ASN A 257 4.51 -18.01 -37.28
C ASN A 257 3.98 -16.57 -37.19
N MET A 258 3.95 -15.86 -38.31
CA MET A 258 3.42 -14.50 -38.38
C MET A 258 1.91 -14.50 -38.65
N GLU A 259 1.12 -14.23 -37.62
CA GLU A 259 -0.33 -14.02 -37.71
C GLU A 259 -0.75 -12.56 -38.06
N GLU A 260 -2.00 -12.37 -38.49
CA GLU A 260 -2.59 -11.06 -38.85
C GLU A 260 -2.48 -10.03 -37.72
N ILE A 261 -2.61 -10.47 -36.47
CA ILE A 261 -2.50 -9.58 -35.30
C ILE A 261 -1.12 -8.92 -35.19
N HIS A 262 -0.05 -9.63 -35.58
CA HIS A 262 1.30 -9.08 -35.57
C HIS A 262 1.45 -8.01 -36.63
N TRP A 263 0.99 -8.26 -37.86
CA TRP A 263 0.99 -7.26 -38.94
C TRP A 263 0.18 -6.03 -38.57
N LYS A 264 -0.98 -6.20 -37.95
CA LYS A 264 -1.78 -5.09 -37.43
C LYS A 264 -0.99 -4.24 -36.44
N ILE A 265 -0.29 -4.87 -35.49
CA ILE A 265 0.52 -4.17 -34.50
C ILE A 265 1.70 -3.44 -35.16
N LEU A 266 2.38 -4.07 -36.13
CA LEU A 266 3.50 -3.45 -36.86
C LEU A 266 3.02 -2.23 -37.66
N ARG A 267 1.88 -2.32 -38.36
CA ARG A 267 1.25 -1.19 -39.07
C ARG A 267 0.98 0.00 -38.17
N LEU A 268 0.39 -0.27 -37.00
CA LEU A 268 0.12 0.76 -35.99
C LEU A 268 1.39 1.41 -35.44
N MET A 269 2.52 0.69 -35.44
CA MET A 269 3.83 1.22 -35.02
C MET A 269 4.52 2.01 -36.12
N GLY A 270 4.24 1.69 -37.39
CA GLY A 270 4.71 2.35 -38.61
C GLY A 270 5.42 1.42 -39.58
N GLU A 271 5.50 1.83 -40.84
CA GLU A 271 6.06 1.04 -41.95
C GLU A 271 7.51 0.56 -41.70
N GLU A 272 8.31 1.37 -41.01
CA GLU A 272 9.68 0.99 -40.61
C GLU A 272 9.72 -0.31 -39.81
N TYR A 273 8.71 -0.59 -38.99
CA TYR A 273 8.63 -1.81 -38.20
C TYR A 273 8.15 -3.00 -39.02
N GLU A 274 7.27 -2.78 -40.00
CA GLU A 274 6.86 -3.84 -40.94
C GLU A 274 8.03 -4.30 -41.80
N ASN A 275 8.83 -3.35 -42.30
CA ASN A 275 9.98 -3.62 -43.16
C ASN A 275 11.07 -4.46 -42.50
N ILE A 276 11.08 -4.60 -41.17
CA ILE A 276 12.00 -5.50 -40.45
C ILE A 276 11.62 -6.98 -40.67
N TYR A 277 10.36 -7.27 -40.98
CA TYR A 277 9.82 -8.62 -41.11
C TYR A 277 9.46 -9.00 -42.56
N LEU A 278 9.73 -8.12 -43.53
CA LEU A 278 9.52 -8.32 -44.97
C LEU A 278 10.84 -8.62 -45.67
#